data_AF-A0A419KW80-F1
#
_entry.id   AF-A0A419KW80-F1
#
_cell.length_a   1.000
_cell.length_b   1.000
_cell.length_c   1.000
_cell.angle_alpha   90.00
_cell.angle_beta   90.00
_cell.angle_gamma   90.00
#
_symmetry.space_group_name_H-M   'P 1'
#
loop_
_entity.id
_entity.type
_entity.pdbx_description
1 polymer ?
#
loop_
_entity_poly.entity_id
_entity_poly.type
_entity_poly.pdbx_seq_one_letter_code
_entity_poly.pdbx_strand_id
1 'polypeptide(L)'
;MSEGLFTTRDIALMSLFGSMSSLATLTTAFIPAPLPGLYGVIAIPIGTILLLTVREVVGKTGAATFTQLVSGVVSTLLPGGPPVKWIIIPTWVVGGVVVDLFFRAARPSPDSRVLYMIAGLIYNLPGDLLLYWSFSLFLGWAWPLFFFLYAFVAIHALLGGLGALFVPDVLERIKPVIG
;
A
#
# COMPACT_ATOMS: atom_id res chain seq x y z
N MET A 1 -4.11 24.75 9.63
CA MET A 1 -5.55 24.49 9.48
C MET A 1 -5.85 23.21 10.23
N SER A 2 -6.80 23.21 11.18
CA SER A 2 -7.25 21.94 11.78
C SER A 2 -7.96 21.14 10.69
N GLU A 3 -7.44 19.98 10.34
CA GLU A 3 -8.14 19.07 9.44
C GLU A 3 -9.48 18.71 10.11
N GLY A 4 -10.60 18.97 9.41
CA GLY A 4 -11.92 18.58 9.90
C GLY A 4 -12.04 17.06 10.02
N LEU A 5 -12.98 16.58 10.84
CA LEU A 5 -13.25 15.16 11.00
C LEU A 5 -13.55 14.47 9.66
N PHE A 6 -13.29 13.16 9.58
CA PHE A 6 -13.67 12.36 8.42
C PHE A 6 -15.19 12.34 8.24
N THR A 7 -15.63 12.56 7.01
CA THR A 7 -17.05 12.44 6.65
C THR A 7 -17.41 10.98 6.39
N THR A 8 -18.71 10.66 6.36
CA THR A 8 -19.19 9.33 5.94
C THR A 8 -18.70 8.96 4.54
N ARG A 9 -18.60 9.94 3.63
CA ARG A 9 -18.04 9.74 2.29
C ARG A 9 -16.57 9.33 2.36
N ASP A 10 -15.77 10.02 3.19
CA ASP A 10 -14.35 9.71 3.34
C ASP A 10 -14.17 8.27 3.84
N ILE A 11 -14.91 7.89 4.88
CA ILE A 11 -14.87 6.53 5.46
C ILE A 11 -15.27 5.49 4.41
N ALA A 12 -16.33 5.74 3.65
CA ALA A 12 -16.79 4.84 2.60
C ALA A 12 -15.75 4.65 1.50
N LEU A 13 -15.14 5.75 1.00
CA LEU A 13 -14.09 5.69 -0.03
C LEU A 13 -12.86 4.94 0.49
N MET A 14 -12.36 5.29 1.67
CA MET A 14 -11.19 4.62 2.25
C MET A 14 -11.43 3.13 2.47
N SER A 15 -12.65 2.74 2.87
CA SER A 15 -13.02 1.34 3.08
C SER A 15 -13.12 0.58 1.75
N LEU A 16 -13.72 1.19 0.73
CA LEU A 16 -13.86 0.60 -0.60
C LEU A 16 -12.48 0.40 -1.24
N PHE A 17 -11.64 1.43 -1.27
CA PHE A 17 -10.30 1.35 -1.84
C PHE A 17 -9.38 0.41 -1.05
N GLY A 18 -9.51 0.38 0.28
CA GLY A 18 -8.80 -0.59 1.12
C GLY A 18 -9.19 -2.03 0.79
N SER A 19 -10.48 -2.28 0.61
CA SER A 19 -11.00 -3.60 0.19
C SER A 19 -10.51 -3.98 -1.21
N MET A 20 -10.58 -3.07 -2.18
CA MET A 20 -10.07 -3.30 -3.54
C MET A 20 -8.57 -3.56 -3.56
N SER A 21 -7.79 -2.85 -2.73
CA SER A 21 -6.35 -3.07 -2.58
C SER A 21 -6.05 -4.50 -2.10
N SER A 22 -6.78 -4.99 -1.08
CA SER A 22 -6.64 -6.39 -0.63
C SER A 22 -7.04 -7.43 -1.68
N LEU A 23 -8.04 -7.13 -2.52
CA LEU A 23 -8.47 -8.03 -3.60
C LEU A 23 -7.42 -8.16 -4.70
N ALA A 24 -6.56 -7.17 -4.92
CA ALA A 24 -5.49 -7.24 -5.92
C ALA A 24 -4.51 -8.41 -5.63
N THR A 25 -4.31 -8.75 -4.35
CA THR A 25 -3.51 -9.92 -3.94
C THR A 25 -4.22 -11.23 -4.27
N LEU A 26 -5.54 -11.29 -4.11
CA LEU A 26 -6.34 -12.49 -4.38
C LEU A 26 -6.49 -12.75 -5.89
N THR A 27 -6.82 -11.72 -6.67
CA THR A 27 -7.09 -11.86 -8.11
C THR A 27 -5.84 -12.26 -8.89
N THR A 28 -4.66 -11.87 -8.39
CA THR A 28 -3.39 -12.26 -8.99
C THR A 28 -3.02 -13.70 -8.65
N ALA A 29 -3.44 -14.25 -7.50
CA ALA A 29 -3.15 -15.64 -7.11
C ALA A 29 -3.71 -16.71 -8.07
N PHE A 30 -4.69 -16.37 -8.90
CA PHE A 30 -5.26 -17.26 -9.93
C PHE A 30 -4.43 -17.30 -11.22
N ILE A 31 -3.43 -16.44 -11.37
CA ILE A 31 -2.52 -16.45 -12.52
C ILE A 31 -1.46 -17.52 -12.24
N PRO A 32 -1.11 -18.43 -13.15
CA PRO A 32 0.03 -19.31 -12.91
C PRO A 32 1.33 -18.49 -12.85
N ALA A 33 1.94 -18.41 -11.66
CA ALA A 33 3.23 -17.77 -11.50
C ALA A 33 4.34 -18.83 -11.41
N PRO A 34 5.41 -18.74 -12.21
CA PRO A 34 6.55 -19.65 -12.11
C PRO A 34 7.31 -19.56 -10.76
N LEU A 35 7.10 -18.50 -9.98
CA LEU A 35 7.78 -18.27 -8.70
C LEU A 35 6.80 -17.73 -7.63
N PRO A 36 6.87 -18.23 -6.38
CA PRO A 36 6.17 -17.63 -5.25
C PRO A 36 6.48 -16.14 -5.13
N GLY A 37 5.43 -15.30 -5.05
CA GLY A 37 5.58 -13.84 -4.92
C GLY A 37 5.54 -13.05 -6.24
N LEU A 38 5.55 -13.70 -7.41
CA LEU A 38 5.39 -12.99 -8.71
C LEU A 38 4.06 -12.24 -8.81
N TYR A 39 3.05 -12.67 -8.04
CA TYR A 39 1.78 -11.98 -7.86
C TYR A 39 1.93 -10.54 -7.36
N GLY A 40 2.99 -10.27 -6.59
CA GLY A 40 3.35 -8.94 -6.14
C GLY A 40 3.60 -7.96 -7.30
N VAL A 41 4.05 -8.43 -8.47
CA VAL A 41 4.32 -7.58 -9.65
C VAL A 41 3.07 -6.82 -10.11
N ILE A 42 1.89 -7.39 -9.93
CA ILE A 42 0.62 -6.75 -10.29
C ILE A 42 -0.06 -6.16 -9.06
N ALA A 43 -0.07 -6.89 -7.95
CA ALA A 43 -0.77 -6.47 -6.74
C ALA A 43 -0.17 -5.19 -6.14
N ILE A 44 1.16 -5.04 -6.14
CA ILE A 44 1.85 -3.90 -5.52
C ILE A 44 1.58 -2.60 -6.28
N PRO A 45 1.74 -2.51 -7.62
CA PRO A 45 1.42 -1.29 -8.34
C PRO A 45 -0.05 -0.89 -8.21
N ILE A 46 -0.98 -1.86 -8.35
CA ILE A 46 -2.42 -1.58 -8.24
C ILE A 46 -2.78 -1.10 -6.83
N GLY A 47 -2.31 -1.80 -5.79
CA GLY A 47 -2.54 -1.41 -4.40
C GLY A 47 -1.99 -0.02 -4.10
N THR A 48 -0.81 0.32 -4.65
CA THR A 48 -0.20 1.64 -4.50
C THR A 48 -1.02 2.73 -5.19
N ILE A 49 -1.48 2.49 -6.43
CA ILE A 49 -2.36 3.43 -7.14
C ILE A 49 -3.62 3.69 -6.34
N LEU A 50 -4.29 2.64 -5.87
CA LEU A 50 -5.53 2.75 -5.10
C LEU A 50 -5.32 3.54 -3.80
N LEU A 51 -4.27 3.20 -3.03
CA LEU A 51 -3.93 3.86 -1.77
C LEU A 51 -3.68 5.36 -1.97
N LEU A 52 -2.80 5.71 -2.89
CA LEU A 52 -2.40 7.10 -3.11
C LEU A 52 -3.53 7.92 -3.73
N THR A 53 -4.34 7.30 -4.59
CA THR A 53 -5.55 7.93 -5.15
C THR A 53 -6.54 8.29 -4.04
N VAL A 54 -6.92 7.34 -3.17
CA VAL A 54 -7.91 7.63 -2.12
C VAL A 54 -7.37 8.61 -1.08
N ARG A 55 -6.08 8.53 -0.75
CA ARG A 55 -5.41 9.51 0.12
C ARG A 55 -5.55 10.92 -0.44
N GLU A 56 -5.33 11.10 -1.74
CA GLU A 56 -5.43 12.42 -2.37
C GLU A 56 -6.88 12.90 -2.47
N VAL A 57 -7.81 12.03 -2.85
CA VAL A 57 -9.24 12.37 -2.93
C VAL A 57 -9.81 12.78 -1.58
N VAL A 58 -9.39 12.14 -0.49
CA VAL A 58 -9.81 12.49 0.87
C VAL A 58 -9.05 13.72 1.39
N GLY A 59 -7.77 13.86 1.04
CA GLY A 59 -6.96 15.04 1.31
C GLY A 59 -6.65 15.31 2.79
N LYS A 60 -6.80 14.31 3.67
CA LYS A 60 -6.60 14.42 5.13
C LYS A 60 -5.51 13.46 5.62
N THR A 61 -4.76 13.88 6.63
CA THR A 61 -3.83 13.04 7.37
C THR A 61 -4.61 11.91 8.05
N GLY A 62 -4.13 10.68 7.89
CA GLY A 62 -4.77 9.48 8.43
C GLY A 62 -5.56 8.72 7.37
N ALA A 63 -5.77 9.30 6.18
CA ALA A 63 -6.52 8.65 5.12
C ALA A 63 -5.81 7.39 4.63
N ALA A 64 -4.49 7.46 4.37
CA ALA A 64 -3.73 6.31 3.95
C ALA A 64 -3.65 5.24 5.05
N THR A 65 -3.46 5.66 6.31
CA THR A 65 -3.43 4.78 7.48
C THR A 65 -4.74 4.01 7.62
N PHE A 66 -5.89 4.68 7.54
CA PHE A 66 -7.19 4.02 7.67
C PHE A 66 -7.49 3.11 6.47
N THR A 67 -7.18 3.53 5.25
CA THR A 67 -7.29 2.66 4.06
C THR A 67 -6.45 1.39 4.21
N GLN A 68 -5.21 1.51 4.71
CA GLN A 68 -4.35 0.35 4.94
C GLN A 68 -4.81 -0.52 6.11
N LEU A 69 -5.41 0.06 7.15
CA LEU A 69 -6.06 -0.72 8.20
C LEU A 69 -7.16 -1.62 7.62
N VAL A 70 -8.05 -1.05 6.79
CA VAL A 70 -9.11 -1.83 6.13
C VAL A 70 -8.50 -2.90 5.22
N SER A 71 -7.51 -2.54 4.39
CA SER A 71 -6.83 -3.48 3.51
C SER A 71 -6.20 -4.63 4.30
N GLY A 72 -5.52 -4.33 5.42
CA GLY A 72 -4.91 -5.33 6.30
C GLY A 72 -5.94 -6.26 6.93
N VAL A 73 -7.04 -5.71 7.46
CA VAL A 73 -8.15 -6.51 8.04
C VAL A 73 -8.74 -7.44 7.00
N VAL A 74 -9.10 -6.94 5.82
CA VAL A 74 -9.68 -7.77 4.75
C VAL A 74 -8.67 -8.83 4.29
N SER A 75 -7.39 -8.48 4.18
CA SER A 75 -6.32 -9.41 3.81
C SER A 75 -6.18 -10.59 4.78
N THR A 76 -6.53 -10.43 6.07
CA THR A 76 -6.51 -11.56 7.02
C THR A 76 -7.60 -12.61 6.75
N LEU A 77 -8.68 -12.21 6.08
CA LEU A 77 -9.84 -13.04 5.75
C LEU A 77 -9.71 -13.70 4.37
N LEU A 78 -8.90 -13.12 3.48
CA LEU A 78 -8.67 -13.67 2.15
C LEU A 78 -7.60 -14.78 2.18
N PRO A 79 -7.69 -15.77 1.28
CA PRO A 79 -6.61 -16.75 1.11
C PRO A 79 -5.38 -16.08 0.47
N GLY A 80 -4.19 -16.56 0.83
CA GLY A 80 -2.92 -15.99 0.40
C GLY A 80 -2.31 -15.03 1.42
N GLY A 81 -1.27 -14.31 1.00
CA GLY A 81 -0.54 -13.36 1.85
C GLY A 81 0.48 -14.00 2.81
N PRO A 82 1.04 -13.22 3.75
CA PRO A 82 2.03 -13.69 4.71
C PRO A 82 1.51 -14.83 5.61
N PRO A 83 2.34 -15.85 5.92
CA PRO A 83 1.95 -16.98 6.78
C PRO A 83 1.59 -16.59 8.22
N VAL A 84 2.17 -15.51 8.74
CA VAL A 84 1.93 -15.01 10.10
C VAL A 84 0.74 -14.03 10.07
N LYS A 85 -0.50 -14.55 10.05
CA LYS A 85 -1.69 -13.73 9.76
C LYS A 85 -1.86 -12.47 10.63
N TRP A 86 -1.51 -12.51 11.90
CA TRP A 86 -1.67 -11.37 12.80
C TRP A 86 -0.68 -10.23 12.53
N ILE A 87 0.43 -10.47 11.80
CA ILE A 87 1.39 -9.42 11.43
C ILE A 87 0.90 -8.59 10.23
N ILE A 88 -0.07 -9.09 9.47
CA ILE A 88 -0.60 -8.44 8.27
C ILE A 88 -1.13 -7.04 8.62
N ILE A 89 -1.95 -6.90 9.66
CA ILE A 89 -2.52 -5.60 10.02
C ILE A 89 -1.42 -4.58 10.39
N PRO A 90 -0.49 -4.86 11.33
CA PRO A 90 0.63 -3.96 11.63
C PRO A 90 1.47 -3.59 10.40
N THR A 91 1.82 -4.56 9.56
CA THR A 91 2.62 -4.35 8.34
C THR A 91 1.95 -3.33 7.41
N TRP A 92 0.65 -3.46 7.17
CA TRP A 92 -0.11 -2.56 6.30
C TRP A 92 -0.26 -1.17 6.93
N VAL A 93 -0.66 -1.12 8.20
CA VAL A 93 -0.90 0.14 8.93
C VAL A 93 0.35 1.01 8.96
N VAL A 94 1.53 0.43 9.22
CA VAL A 94 2.79 1.18 9.21
C VAL A 94 3.06 1.80 7.84
N GLY A 95 2.77 1.10 6.74
CA GLY A 95 2.89 1.67 5.40
C GLY A 95 1.95 2.87 5.18
N GLY A 96 0.71 2.79 5.68
CA GLY A 96 -0.22 3.92 5.64
C GLY A 96 0.26 5.12 6.46
N VAL A 97 0.85 4.88 7.63
CA VAL A 97 1.47 5.92 8.47
C VAL A 97 2.61 6.61 7.73
N VAL A 98 3.46 5.86 7.01
CA VAL A 98 4.54 6.44 6.21
C VAL A 98 3.99 7.38 5.14
N VAL A 99 2.94 6.97 4.42
CA VAL A 99 2.30 7.83 3.41
C VAL A 99 1.75 9.10 4.05
N ASP A 100 0.99 8.98 5.14
CA ASP A 100 0.40 10.15 5.79
C ASP A 100 1.46 11.13 6.31
N LEU A 101 2.53 10.63 6.93
CA LEU A 101 3.65 11.45 7.40
C LEU A 101 4.41 12.09 6.23
N PHE A 102 4.67 11.34 5.16
CA PHE A 102 5.35 11.84 3.97
C PHE A 102 4.57 12.99 3.35
N PHE A 103 3.28 12.82 3.06
CA PHE A 103 2.48 13.86 2.44
C PHE A 103 2.22 15.06 3.38
N ARG A 104 2.13 14.83 4.69
CA ARG A 104 2.06 15.91 5.67
C ARG A 104 3.33 16.77 5.69
N ALA A 105 4.49 16.15 5.51
CA ALA A 105 5.78 16.85 5.47
C ALA A 105 6.05 17.52 4.11
N ALA A 106 5.77 16.82 3.00
CA ALA A 106 6.12 17.24 1.65
C ALA A 106 5.27 18.40 1.11
N ARG A 107 4.08 18.65 1.70
CA ARG A 107 3.08 19.62 1.20
C ARG A 107 2.90 19.55 -0.33
N PRO A 108 2.56 18.37 -0.87
CA PRO A 108 2.65 18.10 -2.29
C PRO A 108 1.69 18.96 -3.11
N SER A 109 2.12 19.26 -4.35
CA SER A 109 1.21 19.61 -5.42
C SER A 109 0.58 18.33 -5.98
N PRO A 110 -0.74 18.28 -6.22
CA PRO A 110 -1.42 17.13 -6.81
C PRO A 110 -0.84 16.67 -8.16
N ASP A 111 -0.12 17.54 -8.87
CA ASP A 111 0.45 17.27 -10.18
C ASP A 111 1.88 16.66 -10.12
N SER A 112 2.45 16.55 -8.92
CA SER A 112 3.85 16.12 -8.77
C SER A 112 4.02 14.60 -8.82
N ARG A 113 4.22 14.07 -10.03
CA ARG A 113 4.58 12.65 -10.26
C ARG A 113 5.74 12.18 -9.38
N VAL A 114 6.73 13.05 -9.15
CA VAL A 114 7.92 12.74 -8.35
C VAL A 114 7.55 12.48 -6.90
N LEU A 115 6.64 13.27 -6.31
CA LEU A 115 6.24 13.07 -4.91
C LEU A 115 5.46 11.77 -4.74
N TYR A 116 4.57 11.43 -5.67
CA TYR A 116 3.90 10.12 -5.66
C TYR A 116 4.90 8.98 -5.83
N MET A 117 5.83 9.08 -6.79
CA MET A 117 6.87 8.08 -6.99
C MET A 117 7.69 7.83 -5.70
N ILE A 118 8.11 8.90 -5.03
CA ILE A 118 8.85 8.79 -3.76
C ILE A 118 7.98 8.12 -2.69
N ALA A 119 6.71 8.52 -2.55
CA ALA A 119 5.80 7.86 -1.61
C ALA A 119 5.66 6.36 -1.89
N GLY A 120 5.50 5.99 -3.18
CA GLY A 120 5.43 4.61 -3.64
C GLY A 120 6.69 3.80 -3.36
N LEU A 121 7.87 4.42 -3.49
CA LEU A 121 9.17 3.78 -3.21
C LEU A 121 9.35 3.44 -1.73
N ILE A 122 8.85 4.29 -0.82
CA ILE A 122 9.22 4.21 0.60
C ILE A 122 8.17 3.52 1.48
N TYR A 123 6.88 3.55 1.13
CA TYR A 123 5.84 3.19 2.10
C TYR A 123 5.82 1.71 2.47
N ASN A 124 6.23 0.81 1.57
CA ASN A 124 6.29 -0.63 1.87
C ASN A 124 7.50 -1.02 2.73
N LEU A 125 8.57 -0.21 2.73
CA LEU A 125 9.86 -0.59 3.34
C LEU A 125 9.72 -1.03 4.81
N PRO A 126 9.03 -0.29 5.69
CA PRO A 126 8.96 -0.70 7.09
C PRO A 126 8.07 -1.94 7.27
N GLY A 127 7.03 -2.08 6.44
CA GLY A 127 6.19 -3.26 6.43
C GLY A 127 6.97 -4.52 6.04
N ASP A 128 7.81 -4.42 5.00
CA ASP A 128 8.68 -5.52 4.55
C ASP A 128 9.66 -5.92 5.65
N LEU A 129 10.27 -4.95 6.34
CA LEU A 129 11.16 -5.23 7.47
C LEU A 129 10.43 -5.91 8.63
N LEU A 130 9.19 -5.51 8.92
CA LEU A 130 8.35 -6.21 9.91
C LEU A 130 8.07 -7.66 9.49
N LEU A 131 7.81 -7.90 8.19
CA LEU A 131 7.62 -9.25 7.67
C LEU A 131 8.86 -10.11 7.82
N TYR A 132 10.04 -9.58 7.47
CA TYR A 132 11.32 -10.27 7.64
C TYR A 132 11.52 -10.78 9.06
N TRP A 133 11.38 -9.88 10.04
CA TRP A 133 11.54 -10.24 11.44
C TRP A 133 10.46 -11.21 11.90
N SER A 134 9.22 -11.07 11.43
CA SER A 134 8.15 -12.01 11.76
C SER A 134 8.45 -13.43 11.25
N PHE A 135 8.98 -13.56 10.04
CA PHE A 135 9.32 -14.86 9.46
C PHE A 135 10.51 -15.49 10.17
N SER A 136 11.51 -14.68 10.51
CA SER A 136 12.67 -15.14 11.27
C SER A 136 12.27 -15.61 12.68
N LEU A 137 11.48 -14.82 13.42
CA LEU A 137 11.13 -15.08 14.82
C LEU A 137 10.09 -16.18 14.98
N PHE A 138 9.01 -16.18 14.17
CA PHE A 138 7.88 -17.08 14.38
C PHE A 138 7.96 -18.37 13.56
N LEU A 139 8.71 -18.38 12.46
CA LEU A 139 8.79 -19.54 11.55
C LEU A 139 10.21 -20.11 11.42
N GLY A 140 11.22 -19.44 11.98
CA GLY A 140 12.63 -19.80 11.78
C GLY A 140 13.10 -19.60 10.34
N TRP A 141 12.35 -18.86 9.52
CA TRP A 141 12.66 -18.60 8.12
C TRP A 141 13.63 -17.43 8.02
N ALA A 142 14.91 -17.71 8.25
CA ALA A 142 15.98 -16.73 8.12
C ALA A 142 16.58 -16.80 6.72
N TRP A 143 16.09 -15.96 5.81
CA TRP A 143 16.77 -15.72 4.54
C TRP A 143 18.01 -14.85 4.78
N PRO A 144 19.10 -15.02 4.01
CA PRO A 144 20.22 -14.09 4.03
C PRO A 144 19.71 -12.66 3.85
N LEU A 145 20.08 -11.75 4.76
CA LEU A 145 19.52 -10.39 4.80
C LEU A 145 19.67 -9.67 3.46
N PHE A 146 20.82 -9.79 2.80
CA PHE A 146 21.04 -9.21 1.48
C PHE A 146 20.06 -9.73 0.42
N PHE A 147 19.75 -11.03 0.43
CA PHE A 147 18.76 -11.60 -0.48
C PHE A 147 17.38 -11.00 -0.22
N PHE A 148 16.97 -10.87 1.04
CA PHE A 148 15.70 -10.24 1.40
C PHE A 148 15.65 -8.77 0.93
N LEU A 149 16.71 -8.01 1.16
CA LEU A 149 16.78 -6.60 0.75
C LEU A 149 16.68 -6.43 -0.78
N TYR A 150 17.39 -7.24 -1.57
CA TYR A 150 17.37 -7.10 -3.03
C TYR A 150 16.16 -7.76 -3.70
N ALA A 151 15.77 -8.97 -3.28
CA ALA A 151 14.73 -9.74 -3.95
C ALA A 151 13.32 -9.42 -3.44
N PHE A 152 13.19 -8.90 -2.21
CA PHE A 152 11.90 -8.55 -1.64
C PHE A 152 11.74 -7.02 -1.57
N VAL A 153 12.53 -6.36 -0.73
CA VAL A 153 12.36 -4.93 -0.42
C VAL A 153 12.55 -4.05 -1.65
N ALA A 154 13.64 -4.24 -2.41
CA ALA A 154 13.91 -3.42 -3.60
C ALA A 154 12.85 -3.62 -4.69
N ILE A 155 12.36 -4.84 -4.90
CA ILE A 155 11.29 -5.10 -5.88
C ILE A 155 9.99 -4.42 -5.44
N HIS A 156 9.61 -4.52 -4.17
CA HIS A 156 8.39 -3.87 -3.65
C HIS A 156 8.47 -2.36 -3.75
N ALA A 157 9.64 -1.78 -3.42
CA ALA A 157 9.90 -0.35 -3.58
C ALA A 157 9.75 0.06 -5.05
N LEU A 158 10.44 -0.61 -5.98
CA LEU A 158 10.41 -0.28 -7.40
C LEU A 158 9.00 -0.39 -7.98
N LEU A 159 8.28 -1.46 -7.67
CA LEU A 159 6.89 -1.65 -8.13
C LEU A 159 5.94 -0.60 -7.55
N GLY A 160 6.10 -0.26 -6.27
CA GLY A 160 5.33 0.81 -5.63
C GLY A 160 5.62 2.17 -6.28
N GLY A 161 6.89 2.51 -6.49
CA GLY A 161 7.31 3.73 -7.17
C GLY A 161 6.77 3.82 -8.59
N LEU A 162 6.87 2.74 -9.38
CA LEU A 162 6.36 2.67 -10.75
C LEU A 162 4.83 2.81 -10.78
N GLY A 163 4.11 2.13 -9.89
CA GLY A 163 2.65 2.26 -9.79
C GLY A 163 2.25 3.70 -9.46
N ALA A 164 2.97 4.33 -8.54
CA ALA A 164 2.67 5.69 -8.09
C ALA A 164 2.85 6.77 -9.18
N LEU A 165 3.66 6.52 -10.22
CA LEU A 165 3.80 7.44 -11.36
C LEU A 165 2.50 7.67 -12.13
N PHE A 166 1.57 6.73 -12.06
CA PHE A 166 0.26 6.78 -12.72
C PHE A 166 -0.81 7.49 -11.89
N VAL A 167 -0.55 7.79 -10.62
CA VAL A 167 -1.56 8.38 -9.71
C VAL A 167 -2.09 9.72 -10.24
N PRO A 168 -1.25 10.68 -10.70
CA PRO A 168 -1.76 11.91 -11.28
C PRO A 168 -2.71 11.68 -12.48
N ASP A 169 -2.38 10.73 -13.36
CA ASP A 169 -3.22 10.40 -14.52
C ASP A 169 -4.56 9.80 -14.11
N VAL A 170 -4.57 8.97 -13.06
CA VAL A 170 -5.81 8.41 -12.49
C VAL A 170 -6.65 9.52 -11.87
N LEU A 171 -6.03 10.41 -11.08
CA LEU A 171 -6.71 11.54 -10.44
C LEU A 171 -7.36 12.46 -11.47
N GLU A 172 -6.65 12.80 -12.55
CA GLU A 172 -7.18 13.62 -13.66
C GLU A 172 -8.44 12.98 -14.27
N ARG A 173 -8.42 11.65 -14.49
CA ARG A 173 -9.55 10.91 -15.07
C ARG A 173 -10.76 10.79 -14.17
N ILE A 174 -10.56 10.66 -12.86
CA ILE A 174 -11.68 10.52 -11.90
C ILE A 174 -12.22 11.86 -11.42
N LYS A 175 -11.44 12.95 -11.55
CA LYS A 175 -11.82 14.32 -11.17
C LYS A 175 -13.28 14.70 -11.54
N PRO A 176 -13.79 14.42 -12.75
CA PRO A 176 -15.16 14.79 -13.14
C PRO A 176 -16.26 14.13 -12.30
N VAL A 177 -15.95 12.99 -11.64
CA VAL A 177 -16.93 12.19 -10.88
C VAL A 177 -16.83 12.47 -9.38
N ILE A 178 -15.66 12.93 -8.91
CA ILE A 178 -15.41 13.18 -7.48
C ILE A 178 -15.69 14.62 -7.03
N GLY A 179 -15.89 15.55 -7.99
CA GLY A 179 -16.19 16.97 -7.74
C GLY A 179 -14.93 17.83 -7.72
#